data_AF-A0A916LXI6-F1
#
_entry.id   AF-A0A916LXI6-F1
#
_cell.length_a   1.000
_cell.length_b   1.000
_cell.length_c   1.000
_cell.angle_alpha   90.00
_cell.angle_beta   90.00
_cell.angle_gamma   90.00
#
_symmetry.space_group_name_H-M   'P 1'
#
loop_
_entity.id
_entity.type
_entity.pdbx_description
1 polymer ?
#
loop_
_entity_poly.entity_id
_entity_poly.type
_entity_poly.pdbx_seq_one_letter_code
_entity_poly.pdbx_strand_id
1 'polypeptide(L)'
;MAFHPSTLAIAHRLGADPRTGTVDGWIGLRVPPGRDGFAPELGLRWTGGPGSLFGHGWELEGLPSIGPWLRHGLPRNDGRDRYALAGELLVPWLDERGRARVFEREGHRVEVLRTRVTRAAQRVERWTDSQERSHWRIRNGDGSVAILGRSAQARIEGPFGVWQWLLEAVHAENGDAMHVSWLAQG
;
A
#
# COMPACT_ATOMS: atom_id res chain seq x y z
N MET A 1 -6.17 -2.72 -42.86
CA MET A 1 -5.58 -2.76 -41.50
C MET A 1 -5.88 -4.14 -40.94
N ALA A 2 -4.88 -5.03 -40.88
CA ALA A 2 -5.10 -6.44 -40.53
C ALA A 2 -5.09 -6.62 -39.00
N PHE A 3 -6.12 -7.26 -38.48
CA PHE A 3 -6.25 -7.62 -37.07
C PHE A 3 -5.24 -8.74 -36.73
N HIS A 4 -4.29 -8.48 -35.84
CA HIS A 4 -3.31 -9.48 -35.41
C HIS A 4 -3.65 -9.95 -33.99
N PRO A 5 -3.81 -11.26 -33.72
CA PRO A 5 -4.27 -11.78 -32.42
C PRO A 5 -3.45 -11.30 -31.21
N SER A 6 -2.16 -10.99 -31.40
CA SER A 6 -1.30 -10.43 -30.34
C SER A 6 -1.76 -9.05 -29.84
N THR A 7 -2.59 -8.32 -30.59
CA THR A 7 -3.17 -7.03 -30.14
C THR A 7 -4.20 -7.20 -29.01
N LEU A 8 -4.78 -8.40 -28.87
CA LEU A 8 -5.71 -8.77 -27.79
C LEU A 8 -5.01 -9.45 -26.60
N ALA A 9 -3.71 -9.73 -26.67
CA ALA A 9 -3.02 -10.45 -25.61
C ALA A 9 -3.01 -9.63 -24.31
N ILE A 10 -3.62 -10.15 -23.25
CA ILE A 10 -3.62 -9.51 -21.94
C ILE A 10 -2.33 -9.92 -21.22
N ALA A 11 -1.64 -8.95 -20.63
CA ALA A 11 -0.46 -9.22 -19.82
C ALA A 11 -0.89 -10.09 -18.63
N HIS A 12 -0.23 -11.24 -18.44
CA HIS A 12 -0.58 -12.17 -17.38
C HIS A 12 0.65 -12.91 -16.88
N ARG A 13 0.56 -13.38 -15.63
CA ARG A 13 1.53 -14.29 -15.01
C ARG A 13 0.77 -15.35 -14.24
N LEU A 14 1.26 -16.58 -14.31
CA LEU A 14 0.77 -17.69 -13.49
C LEU A 14 1.96 -18.26 -12.72
N GLY A 15 1.75 -18.55 -11.45
CA GLY A 15 2.74 -19.07 -10.54
C GLY A 15 2.17 -20.15 -9.64
N ALA A 16 3.07 -20.91 -9.03
CA ALA A 16 2.73 -21.79 -7.91
C ALA A 16 3.85 -21.69 -6.88
N ASP A 17 3.49 -21.51 -5.61
CA ASP A 17 4.45 -21.57 -4.51
C ASP A 17 4.95 -23.03 -4.38
N PRO A 18 6.25 -23.30 -4.60
CA PRO A 18 6.78 -24.67 -4.61
C PRO A 18 6.77 -25.33 -3.23
N ARG A 19 6.56 -24.58 -2.14
CA ARG A 19 6.52 -25.10 -0.76
C ARG A 19 5.09 -25.39 -0.32
N THR A 20 4.12 -24.58 -0.73
CA THR A 20 2.72 -24.73 -0.28
C THR A 20 1.82 -25.32 -1.36
N GLY A 21 2.25 -25.35 -2.61
CA GLY A 21 1.43 -25.77 -3.77
C GLY A 21 0.33 -24.77 -4.11
N THR A 22 0.32 -23.58 -3.50
CA THR A 22 -0.68 -22.55 -3.75
C THR A 22 -0.45 -21.95 -5.12
N VAL A 23 -1.49 -21.95 -5.96
CA VAL A 23 -1.44 -21.28 -7.28
C VAL A 23 -1.69 -19.78 -7.07
N ASP A 24 -0.94 -18.96 -7.79
CA ASP A 24 -1.19 -17.53 -7.91
C ASP A 24 -1.34 -17.13 -9.37
N GLY A 25 -2.21 -16.16 -9.62
CA GLY A 25 -2.43 -15.61 -10.95
C GLY A 25 -2.38 -14.10 -10.91
N TRP A 26 -1.97 -13.50 -12.01
CA TRP A 26 -2.01 -12.06 -12.18
C TRP A 26 -2.45 -11.71 -13.61
N ILE A 27 -3.37 -10.77 -13.72
CA ILE A 27 -3.87 -10.23 -14.98
C ILE A 27 -3.66 -8.72 -14.94
N GLY A 28 -2.77 -8.21 -15.78
CA GLY A 28 -2.48 -6.79 -15.87
C GLY A 28 -3.64 -6.00 -16.45
N LEU A 29 -3.97 -4.90 -15.78
CA LEU A 29 -4.92 -3.92 -16.28
C LEU A 29 -4.16 -2.91 -17.14
N ARG A 30 -4.55 -2.78 -18.42
CA ARG A 30 -3.95 -1.79 -19.31
C ARG A 30 -4.41 -0.40 -18.91
N VAL A 31 -3.50 0.39 -18.36
CA VAL A 31 -3.67 1.83 -18.13
C VAL A 31 -2.91 2.57 -19.23
N PRO A 32 -3.49 3.60 -19.86
CA PRO A 32 -2.74 4.46 -20.78
C PRO A 32 -1.48 5.00 -20.12
N PRO A 33 -0.34 5.08 -20.82
CA PRO A 33 0.86 5.65 -20.24
C PRO A 33 0.59 7.11 -19.88
N GLY A 34 0.99 7.50 -18.67
CA GLY A 34 1.02 8.90 -18.27
C GLY A 34 2.23 9.61 -18.86
N ARG A 35 2.42 10.87 -18.45
CA ARG A 35 3.60 11.66 -18.83
C ARG A 35 4.87 10.93 -18.41
N ASP A 36 5.85 10.87 -19.30
CA ASP A 36 7.14 10.19 -19.07
C ASP A 36 7.02 8.72 -18.61
N GLY A 37 5.90 8.05 -18.94
CA GLY A 37 5.63 6.67 -18.52
C GLY A 37 5.16 6.53 -17.07
N PHE A 38 4.94 7.65 -16.35
CA PHE A 38 4.41 7.65 -14.99
C PHE A 38 2.92 7.28 -14.99
N ALA A 39 2.65 5.99 -14.77
CA ALA A 39 1.32 5.41 -14.68
C ALA A 39 1.30 4.34 -13.58
N PRO A 40 0.14 4.05 -12.98
CA PRO A 40 0.03 2.93 -12.05
C PRO A 40 0.15 1.61 -12.80
N GLU A 41 0.94 0.70 -12.25
CA GLU A 41 0.89 -0.71 -12.64
C GLU A 41 -0.21 -1.39 -11.85
N LEU A 42 -1.38 -1.56 -12.48
CA LEU A 42 -2.54 -2.20 -11.87
C LEU A 42 -2.71 -3.62 -12.42
N GLY A 43 -3.21 -4.52 -11.59
CA GLY A 43 -3.58 -5.86 -12.03
C GLY A 43 -4.56 -6.53 -11.09
N LEU A 44 -5.30 -7.50 -11.59
CA LEU A 44 -6.09 -8.40 -10.77
C LEU A 44 -5.21 -9.59 -10.40
N ARG A 45 -4.98 -9.78 -9.10
CA ARG A 45 -4.24 -10.92 -8.57
C ARG A 45 -5.21 -11.96 -8.03
N TRP A 46 -4.97 -13.22 -8.34
CA TRP A 46 -5.70 -14.34 -7.78
C TRP A 46 -4.81 -15.12 -6.81
N THR A 47 -5.35 -15.44 -5.63
CA THR A 47 -4.61 -16.10 -4.54
C THR A 47 -5.35 -17.28 -3.93
N GLY A 48 -6.55 -17.58 -4.41
CA GLY A 48 -7.45 -18.55 -3.78
C GLY A 48 -7.91 -18.15 -2.37
N GLY A 49 -7.67 -16.89 -1.97
CA GLY A 49 -8.10 -16.33 -0.69
C GLY A 49 -9.62 -16.07 -0.59
N PRO A 50 -10.07 -15.40 0.48
CA PRO A 50 -11.48 -15.03 0.65
C PRO A 50 -11.96 -14.08 -0.46
N GLY A 51 -13.26 -13.75 -0.45
CA GLY A 51 -13.83 -12.81 -1.41
C GLY A 51 -13.38 -11.37 -1.21
N SER A 52 -13.22 -10.65 -2.32
CA SER A 52 -13.08 -9.19 -2.35
C SER A 52 -14.18 -8.57 -3.23
N LEU A 53 -14.11 -7.24 -3.44
CA LEU A 53 -14.95 -6.51 -4.39
C LEU A 53 -14.83 -7.04 -5.84
N PHE A 54 -13.77 -7.80 -6.15
CA PHE A 54 -13.50 -8.36 -7.48
C PHE A 54 -13.88 -9.84 -7.60
N GLY A 55 -14.53 -10.40 -6.58
CA GLY A 55 -14.95 -11.80 -6.53
C GLY A 55 -14.06 -12.66 -5.65
N HIS A 56 -14.40 -13.95 -5.58
CA HIS A 56 -13.71 -14.91 -4.72
C HIS A 56 -12.26 -15.15 -5.17
N GLY A 57 -11.31 -15.00 -4.25
CA GLY A 57 -9.89 -15.23 -4.50
C GLY A 57 -9.19 -14.15 -5.31
N TRP A 58 -9.90 -13.12 -5.78
CA TRP A 58 -9.34 -12.00 -6.53
C TRP A 58 -9.08 -10.80 -5.65
N GLU A 59 -8.04 -10.03 -5.94
CA GLU A 59 -7.72 -8.74 -5.32
C GLU A 59 -7.13 -7.78 -6.36
N LEU A 60 -7.35 -6.47 -6.18
CA LEU A 60 -6.69 -5.46 -7.00
C LEU A 60 -5.28 -5.21 -6.43
N GLU A 61 -4.28 -5.49 -7.25
CA GLU A 61 -2.87 -5.19 -7.00
C GLU A 61 -2.49 -3.84 -7.65
N GLY A 62 -1.47 -3.18 -7.09
CA GLY A 62 -0.95 -1.90 -7.58
C GLY A 62 -1.37 -0.68 -6.75
N LEU A 63 -2.29 -0.85 -5.79
CA LEU A 63 -2.70 0.19 -4.85
C LEU A 63 -2.31 -0.21 -3.42
N PRO A 64 -1.17 0.27 -2.88
CA PRO A 64 -0.76 -0.07 -1.53
C PRO A 64 -1.76 0.45 -0.49
N SER A 65 -1.89 -0.30 0.59
CA SER A 65 -2.62 0.12 1.79
C SER A 65 -1.82 -0.26 3.04
N ILE A 66 -2.02 0.51 4.10
CA ILE A 66 -1.52 0.19 5.43
C ILE A 66 -2.71 -0.11 6.33
N GLY A 67 -2.60 -1.16 7.13
CA GLY A 67 -3.60 -1.54 8.12
C GLY A 67 -2.97 -2.09 9.40
N PRO A 68 -3.76 -2.35 10.45
CA PRO A 68 -3.29 -2.97 11.67
C PRO A 68 -2.79 -4.39 11.39
N TRP A 69 -1.81 -4.83 12.17
CA TRP A 69 -1.26 -6.18 12.10
C TRP A 69 -2.07 -7.14 12.97
N LEU A 70 -2.89 -7.96 12.32
CA LEU A 70 -3.92 -8.76 12.99
C LEU A 70 -3.48 -10.16 13.45
N ARG A 71 -2.23 -10.56 13.19
CA ARG A 71 -1.78 -11.94 13.54
C ARG A 71 -1.88 -12.29 15.02
N HIS A 72 -1.92 -11.30 15.92
CA HIS A 72 -1.94 -11.52 17.37
C HIS A 72 -3.15 -10.88 18.05
N GLY A 73 -4.24 -10.66 17.30
CA GLY A 73 -5.46 -10.06 17.80
C GLY A 73 -5.79 -8.73 17.13
N LEU A 74 -6.91 -8.15 17.54
CA LEU A 74 -7.42 -6.88 17.03
C LEU A 74 -6.61 -5.69 17.58
N PRO A 75 -6.48 -4.60 16.82
CA PRO A 75 -5.89 -3.36 17.30
C PRO A 75 -6.68 -2.79 18.48
N ARG A 76 -5.97 -2.16 19.42
CA ARG A 76 -6.56 -1.51 20.61
C ARG A 76 -6.61 0.01 20.50
N ASN A 77 -5.91 0.56 19.52
CA ASN A 77 -5.72 1.97 19.27
C ASN A 77 -5.16 2.73 20.51
N ASP A 78 -4.28 2.07 21.27
CA ASP A 78 -3.62 2.59 22.47
C ASP A 78 -2.21 3.13 22.17
N GLY A 79 -1.89 3.34 20.90
CA GLY A 79 -0.58 3.75 20.41
C GLY A 79 0.46 2.62 20.33
N ARG A 80 0.12 1.39 20.72
CA ARG A 80 1.04 0.22 20.68
C ARG A 80 0.73 -0.76 19.55
N ASP A 81 -0.30 -0.48 18.77
CA ASP A 81 -0.66 -1.28 17.62
C ASP A 81 0.48 -1.36 16.62
N ARG A 82 0.64 -2.55 16.04
CA ARG A 82 1.55 -2.78 14.93
C ARG A 82 0.80 -2.64 13.64
N TYR A 83 1.50 -2.27 12.59
CA TYR A 83 0.92 -2.04 11.27
C TYR A 83 1.59 -2.93 10.23
N ALA A 84 0.88 -3.15 9.13
CA ALA A 84 1.38 -3.88 7.99
C ALA A 84 1.17 -3.07 6.72
N LEU A 85 2.16 -3.06 5.84
CA LEU A 85 2.09 -2.53 4.50
C LEU A 85 1.85 -3.72 3.55
N ALA A 86 0.70 -3.73 2.85
CA ALA A 86 0.34 -4.84 1.96
C ALA A 86 0.49 -6.23 2.62
N GLY A 87 0.13 -6.35 3.90
CA GLY A 87 0.24 -7.59 4.68
C GLY A 87 1.64 -7.89 5.23
N GLU A 88 2.66 -7.10 4.91
CA GLU A 88 3.99 -7.23 5.49
C GLU A 88 4.14 -6.37 6.76
N LEU A 89 4.52 -7.01 7.87
CA LEU A 89 4.70 -6.33 9.16
C LEU A 89 5.74 -5.20 9.05
N LEU A 90 5.32 -4.01 9.47
CA LEU A 90 6.18 -2.86 9.68
C LEU A 90 6.82 -2.93 11.07
N VAL A 91 8.10 -2.59 11.14
CA VAL A 91 8.89 -2.52 12.37
C VAL A 91 9.59 -1.16 12.44
N PRO A 92 9.85 -0.63 13.65
CA PRO A 92 10.57 0.63 13.81
C PRO A 92 11.93 0.58 13.12
N TRP A 93 12.27 1.66 12.42
CA TRP A 93 13.60 1.84 11.88
C TRP A 93 14.49 2.41 12.97
N LEU A 94 15.40 1.59 13.50
CA LEU A 94 16.25 1.96 14.61
C LEU A 94 17.44 2.86 14.18
N ASP A 95 17.85 3.76 15.06
CA ASP A 95 19.13 4.49 14.96
C ASP A 95 20.31 3.60 15.40
N GLU A 96 21.53 4.14 15.32
CA GLU A 96 22.76 3.44 15.71
C GLU A 96 22.79 3.02 17.18
N ARG A 97 21.95 3.64 18.02
CA ARG A 97 21.81 3.33 19.45
C ARG A 97 20.63 2.39 19.73
N GLY A 98 20.00 1.84 18.69
CA GLY A 98 18.88 0.91 18.80
C GLY A 98 17.54 1.56 19.15
N ARG A 99 17.40 2.89 19.01
CA ARG A 99 16.16 3.61 19.32
C ARG A 99 15.33 3.86 18.08
N ALA A 100 14.00 3.83 18.20
CA ALA A 100 13.12 4.17 17.10
C ALA A 100 13.38 5.61 16.61
N ARG A 101 13.48 5.80 15.29
CA ARG A 101 13.63 7.11 14.68
C ARG A 101 12.28 7.84 14.71
N VAL A 102 12.20 8.86 15.55
CA VAL A 102 11.02 9.72 15.70
C VAL A 102 11.46 11.18 15.71
N PHE A 103 10.73 12.06 15.02
CA PHE A 103 10.98 13.50 15.00
C PHE A 103 9.70 14.29 14.73
N GLU A 104 9.71 15.60 15.01
CA GLU A 104 8.62 16.51 14.69
C GLU A 104 8.84 17.16 13.31
N ARG A 105 7.77 17.24 12.50
CA ARG A 105 7.80 17.94 11.21
C ARG A 105 6.40 18.42 10.83
N GLU A 106 6.30 19.68 10.40
CA GLU A 106 5.02 20.27 9.94
C GLU A 106 3.89 20.10 10.98
N GLY A 107 4.21 20.17 12.28
CA GLY A 107 3.24 19.97 13.36
C GLY A 107 2.81 18.51 13.60
N HIS A 108 3.54 17.55 13.04
CA HIS A 108 3.27 16.12 13.21
C HIS A 108 4.46 15.42 13.88
N ARG A 109 4.13 14.47 14.76
CA ARG A 109 5.07 13.45 15.22
C ARG A 109 5.23 12.41 14.11
N VAL A 110 6.45 12.28 13.59
CA VAL A 110 6.79 11.36 12.51
C VAL A 110 7.60 10.19 13.04
N GLU A 111 7.02 8.99 12.98
CA GLU A 111 7.72 7.73 13.28
C GLU A 111 8.18 7.07 11.98
N VAL A 112 9.44 6.63 11.93
CA VAL A 112 10.01 5.95 10.76
C VAL A 112 10.05 4.44 10.98
N LEU A 113 9.47 3.72 10.03
CA LEU A 113 9.35 2.28 9.99
C LEU A 113 9.93 1.72 8.69
N ARG A 114 10.10 0.40 8.68
CA ARG A 114 10.47 -0.39 7.51
C ARG A 114 9.72 -1.71 7.51
N THR A 115 9.60 -2.33 6.34
CA THR A 115 9.15 -3.71 6.21
C THR A 115 10.15 -4.67 6.89
N ARG A 116 9.65 -5.75 7.50
CA ARG A 116 10.48 -6.67 8.28
C ARG A 116 11.34 -7.59 7.40
N VAL A 117 10.81 -8.05 6.27
CA VAL A 117 11.37 -9.12 5.43
C VAL A 117 12.01 -8.54 4.16
N THR A 118 11.39 -7.55 3.54
CA THR A 118 11.83 -7.02 2.24
C THR A 118 13.14 -6.23 2.33
N ARG A 119 14.03 -6.44 1.34
CA ARG A 119 15.34 -5.75 1.20
C ARG A 119 15.28 -4.39 0.52
N ALA A 120 14.14 -4.01 -0.06
CA ALA A 120 13.96 -2.69 -0.65
C ALA A 120 14.07 -1.63 0.44
N ALA A 121 14.89 -0.60 0.20
CA ALA A 121 15.10 0.53 1.09
C ALA A 121 13.88 1.47 1.05
N GLN A 122 12.70 0.94 1.36
CA GLN A 122 11.46 1.69 1.40
C GLN A 122 11.28 2.23 2.82
N ARG A 123 11.32 3.55 2.94
CA ARG A 123 11.08 4.25 4.21
C ARG A 123 9.60 4.49 4.37
N VAL A 124 9.01 3.90 5.39
CA VAL A 124 7.61 4.10 5.75
C VAL A 124 7.55 5.08 6.91
N GLU A 125 6.69 6.08 6.82
CA GLU A 125 6.54 7.13 7.83
C GLU A 125 5.09 7.17 8.30
N ARG A 126 4.89 7.08 9.62
CA ARG A 126 3.60 7.38 10.25
C ARG A 126 3.65 8.83 10.73
N TRP A 127 2.74 9.64 10.23
CA TRP A 127 2.62 11.05 10.57
C TRP A 127 1.37 11.25 11.41
N THR A 128 1.53 11.58 12.69
CA THR A 128 0.43 11.77 13.65
C THR A 128 0.32 13.25 14.03
N ASP A 129 -0.87 13.83 13.92
CA ASP A 129 -1.13 15.21 14.33
C ASP A 129 -1.42 15.32 15.85
N SER A 130 -1.65 16.54 16.34
CA SER A 130 -1.97 16.80 17.75
C SER A 130 -3.34 16.26 18.21
N GLN A 131 -4.16 15.76 17.28
CA GLN A 131 -5.46 15.14 17.54
C GLN A 131 -5.38 13.61 17.44
N GLU A 132 -4.16 13.04 17.44
CA GLU A 132 -3.88 11.61 17.30
C GLU A 132 -4.37 11.00 15.98
N ARG A 133 -4.64 11.83 14.96
CA ARG A 133 -5.00 11.34 13.62
C ARG A 133 -3.73 11.09 12.85
N SER A 134 -3.58 9.87 12.32
CA SER A 134 -2.44 9.53 11.50
C SER A 134 -2.75 9.44 10.02
N HIS A 135 -1.77 9.80 9.20
CA HIS A 135 -1.65 9.41 7.81
C HIS A 135 -0.27 8.79 7.59
N TRP A 136 -0.06 8.20 6.41
CA TRP A 136 1.20 7.52 6.12
C TRP A 136 1.85 8.07 4.86
N ARG A 137 3.19 8.04 4.86
CA ARG A 137 4.00 8.31 3.67
C ARG A 137 4.95 7.14 3.43
N ILE A 138 5.09 6.76 2.18
CA ILE A 138 6.04 5.75 1.72
C ILE A 138 7.03 6.48 0.83
N ARG A 139 8.32 6.38 1.12
CA ARG A 139 9.39 6.92 0.28
C ARG A 139 10.18 5.77 -0.31
N ASN A 140 10.27 5.76 -1.62
CA ASN A 140 10.98 4.73 -2.37
C ASN A 140 12.39 5.20 -2.77
N GLY A 141 13.23 4.27 -3.18
CA GLY A 141 14.62 4.57 -3.58
C GLY A 141 14.75 5.37 -4.88
N ASP A 142 13.68 5.42 -5.69
CA ASP A 142 13.58 6.22 -6.92
C ASP A 142 13.12 7.66 -6.67
N GLY A 143 13.10 8.09 -5.40
CA GLY A 143 12.66 9.43 -4.99
C GLY A 143 11.14 9.61 -4.94
N SER A 144 10.35 8.64 -5.37
CA SER A 144 8.89 8.74 -5.32
C SER A 144 8.35 8.68 -3.89
N VAL A 145 7.23 9.38 -3.67
CA VAL A 145 6.53 9.44 -2.38
C VAL A 145 5.05 9.10 -2.58
N ALA A 146 4.61 8.02 -1.95
CA ALA A 146 3.19 7.70 -1.85
C ALA A 146 2.59 8.24 -0.53
N ILE A 147 1.39 8.79 -0.59
CA ILE A 147 0.62 9.32 0.55
C ILE A 147 -0.63 8.45 0.73
N LEU A 148 -0.86 7.99 1.96
CA LEU A 148 -1.98 7.10 2.26
C LEU A 148 -2.84 7.67 3.40
N GLY A 149 -4.16 7.70 3.17
CA GLY A 149 -5.18 8.06 4.15
C GLY A 149 -4.99 9.43 4.80
N ARG A 150 -4.60 10.44 4.01
CA ARG A 150 -4.49 11.82 4.48
C ARG A 150 -5.88 12.46 4.61
N SER A 151 -6.73 12.24 3.61
CA SER A 151 -8.15 12.59 3.62
C SER A 151 -8.97 11.56 4.41
N ALA A 152 -10.20 11.92 4.78
CA ALA A 152 -11.14 10.97 5.39
C ALA A 152 -11.61 9.90 4.38
N GLN A 153 -11.72 10.26 3.10
CA GLN A 153 -12.18 9.37 2.03
C GLN A 153 -11.19 8.24 1.75
N ALA A 154 -9.89 8.48 1.95
CA ALA A 154 -8.84 7.47 1.82
C ALA A 154 -8.60 6.68 3.12
N ARG A 155 -9.55 6.67 4.05
CA ARG A 155 -9.51 5.88 5.29
C ARG A 155 -10.75 5.00 5.40
N ILE A 156 -10.53 3.73 5.72
CA ILE A 156 -11.60 2.82 6.12
C ILE A 156 -11.63 2.85 7.65
N GLU A 157 -12.69 3.40 8.21
CA GLU A 157 -12.93 3.44 9.66
C GLU A 157 -13.57 2.14 10.14
N GLY A 158 -13.23 1.73 11.36
CA GLY A 158 -13.86 0.62 12.07
C GLY A 158 -14.25 1.01 13.50
N PRO A 159 -14.83 0.08 14.28
CA PRO A 159 -15.30 0.37 15.65
C PRO A 159 -14.22 0.88 16.62
N PHE A 160 -12.95 0.60 16.33
CA PHE A 160 -11.81 0.94 17.17
C PHE A 160 -10.90 2.01 16.55
N GLY A 161 -11.36 2.68 15.48
CA GLY A 161 -10.61 3.67 14.71
C GLY A 161 -10.26 3.19 13.30
N VAL A 162 -9.28 3.82 12.66
CA VAL A 162 -8.92 3.56 11.27
C VAL A 162 -8.41 2.13 11.10
N TRP A 163 -9.11 1.37 10.26
CA TRP A 163 -8.76 0.00 9.88
C TRP A 163 -7.82 -0.05 8.68
N GLN A 164 -7.96 0.84 7.71
CA GLN A 164 -7.04 0.93 6.59
C GLN A 164 -6.81 2.36 6.13
N TRP A 165 -5.55 2.69 5.85
CA TRP A 165 -5.13 3.88 5.14
C TRP A 165 -4.86 3.49 3.69
N LEU A 166 -5.67 4.00 2.78
CA LEU A 166 -5.64 3.71 1.35
C LEU A 166 -4.75 4.71 0.61
N LEU A 167 -4.14 4.30 -0.50
CA LEU A 167 -3.38 5.20 -1.36
C LEU A 167 -4.24 6.40 -1.80
N GLU A 168 -3.71 7.61 -1.66
CA GLU A 168 -4.37 8.85 -2.08
C GLU A 168 -3.60 9.53 -3.20
N ALA A 169 -2.27 9.53 -3.12
CA ALA A 169 -1.42 10.12 -4.15
C ALA A 169 -0.04 9.44 -4.23
N VAL A 170 0.57 9.50 -5.42
CA VAL A 170 2.00 9.22 -5.63
C VAL A 170 2.61 10.43 -6.31
N HIS A 171 3.70 10.95 -5.77
CA HIS A 171 4.50 12.00 -6.38
C HIS A 171 5.84 11.44 -6.81
N ALA A 172 6.22 11.63 -8.06
CA ALA A 172 7.53 11.27 -8.58
C ALA A 172 8.56 12.38 -8.30
N GLU A 173 9.85 12.05 -8.39
CA GLU A 173 10.94 13.01 -8.16
C GLU A 173 10.94 14.16 -9.19
N ASN A 174 10.51 13.89 -10.42
CA ASN A 174 10.39 14.88 -11.51
C ASN A 174 9.17 15.80 -11.39
N GLY A 175 8.37 15.67 -10.32
CA GLY A 175 7.15 16.46 -10.08
C GLY A 175 5.87 15.89 -10.70
N ASP A 176 5.91 14.75 -11.40
CA ASP A 176 4.69 14.05 -11.79
C ASP A 176 3.89 13.57 -10.58
N ALA A 177 2.57 13.53 -10.74
CA ALA A 177 1.66 13.15 -9.67
C ALA A 177 0.51 12.29 -10.19
N MET A 178 0.15 11.28 -9.40
CA MET A 178 -1.00 10.42 -9.61
C MET A 178 -1.89 10.53 -8.38
N HIS A 179 -3.19 10.66 -8.59
CA HIS A 179 -4.18 10.73 -7.53
C HIS A 179 -5.16 9.58 -7.63
N VAL A 180 -5.55 9.03 -6.48
CA VAL A 180 -6.54 7.95 -6.36
C VAL A 180 -7.69 8.47 -5.52
N SER A 181 -8.91 8.41 -6.08
CA SER A 181 -10.12 8.85 -5.40
C SER A 181 -10.95 7.65 -4.98
N TRP A 182 -11.41 7.68 -3.73
CA TRP A 182 -12.24 6.63 -3.14
C TRP A 182 -13.66 7.14 -2.96
N LEU A 183 -14.62 6.27 -3.26
CA LEU A 183 -16.04 6.53 -3.04
C LEU A 183 -16.51 5.70 -1.86
N ALA A 184 -17.08 6.35 -0.85
CA ALA A 184 -17.75 5.66 0.23
C ALA A 184 -19.00 4.95 -0.30
N GLN A 185 -19.30 3.79 0.26
CA GLN A 185 -20.56 3.11 -0.02
C GLN A 185 -21.67 3.88 0.73
N GLY A 186 -22.66 4.37 -0.01
CA GLY A 186 -23.84 5.07 0.53
C GLY A 186 -24.87 4.12 1.12
#